data_AF-A0A3N5GD96-F1
#
_entry.id   AF-A0A3N5GD96-F1
#
_cell.length_a   1.000
_cell.length_b   1.000
_cell.length_c   1.000
_cell.angle_alpha   90.00
_cell.angle_beta   90.00
_cell.angle_gamma   90.00
#
_symmetry.space_group_name_H-M   'P 1'
#
loop_
_entity.id
_entity.type
_entity.pdbx_description
1 polymer ?
#
loop_
_entity_poly.entity_id
_entity_poly.type
_entity_poly.pdbx_seq_one_letter_code
_entity_poly.pdbx_strand_id
1 'polypeptide(L)'
;MTRETTYAGMLGDLQRFKAALEANIAELPHLQGTLDRVSVLLAQGQEVSNRQMALTASKQETSQQLKRLVTEGQRVANAARALLKEHYGLRSEKLAEFGVQPFRGRNRVSKASTPAPAQPTPEPTSPPVAVPAGS
;
A
#
# COMPACT_ATOMS: atom_id res chain seq x y z
N MET A 1 27.24 25.10 -7.67
CA MET A 1 26.29 25.11 -6.54
C MET A 1 25.15 24.17 -6.89
N THR A 2 24.93 23.13 -6.09
CA THR A 2 23.83 22.17 -6.28
C THR A 2 22.52 22.84 -5.89
N ARG A 3 21.49 22.80 -6.74
CA ARG A 3 20.16 23.32 -6.39
C ARG A 3 19.46 22.34 -5.45
N GLU A 4 18.98 22.84 -4.32
CA GLU A 4 18.11 22.08 -3.43
C GLU A 4 16.76 21.79 -4.12
N THR A 5 16.30 20.54 -4.06
CA THR A 5 15.01 20.12 -4.63
C THR A 5 13.93 19.95 -3.58
N THR A 6 14.29 20.02 -2.29
CA THR A 6 13.35 19.95 -1.18
C THR A 6 12.83 21.34 -0.84
N TYR A 7 11.57 21.45 -0.40
CA TYR A 7 11.01 22.75 0.03
C TYR A 7 11.82 23.38 1.17
N ALA A 8 12.29 22.57 2.13
CA ALA A 8 13.16 23.05 3.21
C ALA A 8 14.49 23.60 2.69
N GLY A 9 15.12 22.90 1.75
CA GLY A 9 16.34 23.35 1.10
C GLY A 9 16.14 24.63 0.28
N MET A 10 15.05 24.73 -0.48
CA MET A 10 14.68 25.93 -1.24
C MET A 10 14.43 27.14 -0.31
N LEU A 11 13.74 26.94 0.82
CA LEU A 11 13.57 28.00 1.84
C LEU A 11 14.93 28.43 2.43
N GLY A 12 15.82 27.48 2.68
CA GLY A 12 17.18 27.78 3.15
C GLY A 12 18.02 28.55 2.13
N ASP A 13 17.92 28.20 0.85
CA ASP A 13 18.55 28.94 -0.26
C ASP A 13 18.01 30.38 -0.33
N LEU A 14 16.70 30.57 -0.22
CA LEU A 14 16.07 31.88 -0.20
C LEU A 14 16.48 32.71 1.03
N GLN A 15 16.64 32.09 2.21
CA GLN A 15 17.13 32.77 3.41
C GLN A 15 18.57 33.27 3.23
N ARG A 16 19.45 32.44 2.67
CA ARG A 16 20.83 32.83 2.36
C ARG A 16 20.87 33.97 1.35
N PHE A 17 20.05 33.88 0.30
CA PHE A 17 19.93 34.94 -0.71
C PHE A 17 19.44 36.26 -0.09
N LYS A 18 18.41 36.22 0.75
CA LYS A 18 17.91 37.40 1.47
C LYS A 18 19.01 38.03 2.33
N ALA A 19 19.74 37.24 3.10
CA ALA A 19 20.82 37.74 3.96
C ALA A 19 21.93 38.42 3.14
N ALA A 20 22.30 37.85 1.99
CA ALA A 20 23.25 38.47 1.08
C ALA A 20 22.70 39.79 0.49
N LEU A 21 21.42 39.83 0.12
CA LEU A 21 20.78 41.04 -0.40
C LEU A 21 20.70 42.14 0.67
N GLU A 22 20.36 41.79 1.91
CA GLU A 22 20.34 42.71 3.06
C GLU A 22 21.71 43.33 3.32
N ALA A 23 22.78 42.53 3.26
CA ALA A 23 24.14 43.02 3.48
C ALA A 23 24.59 44.06 2.43
N ASN A 24 24.02 44.02 1.22
CA ASN A 24 24.40 44.89 0.10
C ASN A 24 23.33 45.94 -0.24
N ILE A 25 22.26 46.07 0.57
CA ILE A 25 21.10 46.87 0.21
C ILE A 25 21.38 48.37 0.12
N ALA A 26 22.38 48.85 0.88
CA ALA A 26 22.85 50.23 0.84
C ALA A 26 23.40 50.63 -0.54
N GLU A 27 23.97 49.68 -1.29
CA GLU A 27 24.46 49.88 -2.66
C GLU A 27 23.35 49.69 -3.70
N LEU A 28 22.25 49.04 -3.32
CA LEU A 28 21.14 48.64 -4.18
C LEU A 28 19.78 49.12 -3.65
N PRO A 29 19.59 50.43 -3.39
CA PRO A 29 18.38 50.93 -2.71
C PRO A 29 17.08 50.67 -3.47
N HIS A 30 17.15 50.56 -4.80
CA HIS A 30 16.00 50.21 -5.65
C HIS A 30 15.49 48.77 -5.44
N LEU A 31 16.28 47.90 -4.80
CA LEU A 31 15.90 46.53 -4.46
C LEU A 31 15.26 46.39 -3.09
N GLN A 32 15.11 47.47 -2.31
CA GLN A 32 14.51 47.43 -0.97
C GLN A 32 13.12 46.78 -1.01
N GLY A 33 12.27 47.18 -1.96
CA GLY A 33 10.94 46.58 -2.11
C GLY A 33 10.97 45.08 -2.46
N THR A 34 12.01 44.62 -3.17
CA THR A 34 12.21 43.20 -3.46
C THR A 34 12.63 42.44 -2.19
N LEU A 35 13.54 43.01 -1.40
CA LEU A 35 13.98 42.46 -0.11
C LEU A 35 12.80 42.32 0.87
N ASP A 36 11.96 43.34 0.97
CA ASP A 36 10.76 43.31 1.80
C ASP A 36 9.82 42.19 1.36
N ARG A 37 9.61 42.04 0.05
CA ARG A 37 8.78 40.98 -0.52
C ARG A 37 9.34 39.58 -0.25
N VAL A 38 10.65 39.39 -0.41
CA VAL A 38 11.32 38.11 -0.11
C VAL A 38 11.18 37.78 1.38
N SER A 39 11.29 38.79 2.25
CA SER A 39 11.11 38.64 3.71
C SER A 39 9.72 38.14 4.07
N VAL A 40 8.67 38.73 3.48
CA VAL A 40 7.28 38.32 3.68
C VAL A 40 7.05 36.89 3.19
N LEU A 41 7.53 36.55 2.00
CA LEU A 41 7.37 35.21 1.43
C LEU A 41 8.09 34.14 2.25
N LEU A 42 9.27 34.45 2.79
CA LEU A 42 10.00 33.55 3.69
C LEU A 42 9.26 33.31 5.00
N ALA A 43 8.69 34.36 5.61
CA ALA A 43 7.89 34.22 6.82
C ALA A 43 6.66 33.35 6.59
N GLN A 44 5.92 33.60 5.50
CA GLN A 44 4.76 32.79 5.11
C GLN A 44 5.15 31.34 4.80
N GLY A 45 6.24 31.15 4.06
CA GLY A 45 6.74 29.82 3.72
C GLY A 45 7.08 29.00 4.97
N GLN A 46 7.74 29.61 5.96
CA GLN A 46 8.07 28.95 7.22
C GLN A 46 6.82 28.58 8.01
N GLU A 47 5.83 29.46 8.07
CA GLU A 47 4.56 29.19 8.76
C GLU A 47 3.80 28.03 8.09
N VAL A 48 3.75 27.99 6.76
CA VAL A 48 3.12 26.89 6.01
C VAL A 48 3.88 25.58 6.21
N SER A 49 5.22 25.63 6.20
CA SER A 49 6.05 24.44 6.46
C SER A 49 5.78 23.85 7.85
N ASN A 50 5.72 24.70 8.89
CA ASN A 50 5.40 24.27 10.24
C ASN A 50 3.99 23.65 10.34
N ARG A 51 3.00 24.28 9.67
CA ARG A 51 1.63 23.73 9.58
C ARG A 51 1.60 22.37 8.87
N GLN A 52 2.36 22.21 7.78
CA GLN A 52 2.46 20.94 7.06
C GLN A 52 3.02 19.82 7.94
N MET A 53 4.05 20.11 8.74
CA MET A 53 4.63 19.14 9.69
C MET A 53 3.60 18.72 10.74
N ALA A 54 2.88 19.68 11.32
CA ALA A 54 1.83 19.41 12.31
C ALA A 54 0.68 18.57 11.74
N LEU A 55 0.21 18.90 10.53
CA LEU A 55 -0.83 18.12 9.85
C LEU A 55 -0.37 16.71 9.50
N THR A 56 0.90 16.52 9.17
CA THR A 56 1.46 15.20 8.90
C THR A 56 1.45 14.33 10.15
N ALA A 57 1.84 14.90 11.30
CA ALA A 57 1.76 14.20 12.59
C ALA A 57 0.31 13.84 12.95
N SER A 58 -0.62 14.80 12.84
CA SER A 58 -2.06 14.59 13.11
C SER A 58 -2.68 13.52 12.18
N LYS A 59 -2.28 13.50 10.90
CA LYS A 59 -2.71 12.47 9.95
C LYS A 59 -2.25 11.09 10.38
N GLN A 60 -0.99 10.95 10.80
CA GLN A 60 -0.46 9.67 11.25
C GLN A 60 -1.21 9.16 12.48
N GLU A 61 -1.43 10.02 13.46
CA GLU A 61 -2.19 9.69 14.68
C GLU A 61 -3.61 9.24 14.35
N THR A 62 -4.32 10.03 13.53
CA THR A 62 -5.71 9.74 13.13
C THR A 62 -5.79 8.43 12.33
N SER A 63 -4.81 8.17 11.47
CA SER A 63 -4.74 6.92 10.70
C SER A 63 -4.57 5.70 11.60
N GLN A 64 -3.73 5.80 12.63
CA GLN A 64 -3.54 4.72 13.61
C GLN A 64 -4.79 4.52 14.48
N GLN A 65 -5.47 5.61 14.86
CA GLN A 65 -6.76 5.52 15.55
C GLN A 65 -7.82 4.83 14.69
N LEU A 66 -7.95 5.23 13.42
CA LEU A 66 -8.88 4.59 12.48
C LEU A 66 -8.59 3.10 12.32
N LYS A 67 -7.31 2.74 12.13
CA LYS A 67 -6.90 1.33 12.02
C LYS A 67 -7.27 0.51 13.25
N ARG A 68 -7.08 1.07 14.46
CA ARG A 68 -7.47 0.42 15.72
C ARG A 68 -8.98 0.20 15.78
N LEU A 69 -9.77 1.25 15.54
CA LEU A 69 -11.24 1.19 15.57
C LEU A 69 -11.81 0.19 14.55
N VAL A 70 -11.30 0.19 13.32
CA VAL A 70 -11.74 -0.76 12.28
C VAL A 70 -11.41 -2.19 12.66
N THR A 71 -10.21 -2.43 13.21
CA THR A 71 -9.80 -3.78 13.65
C THR A 71 -10.67 -4.28 14.80
N GLU A 72 -10.95 -3.42 15.77
CA GLU A 72 -11.80 -3.75 16.91
C GLU A 72 -13.26 -3.99 16.47
N GLY A 73 -13.81 -3.10 15.64
CA GLY A 73 -15.14 -3.26 15.07
C GLY A 73 -15.28 -4.56 14.29
N GLN A 74 -14.25 -4.96 13.52
CA GLN A 74 -14.26 -6.24 12.80
C GLN A 74 -14.25 -7.44 13.75
N ARG A 75 -13.52 -7.37 14.88
CA ARG A 75 -13.52 -8.44 15.89
C ARG A 75 -14.91 -8.59 16.51
N VAL A 76 -15.51 -7.49 16.92
CA VAL A 76 -16.87 -7.47 17.48
C VAL A 76 -17.88 -7.99 16.46
N ALA A 77 -17.80 -7.54 15.21
CA ALA A 77 -18.66 -8.03 14.14
C ALA A 77 -18.50 -9.55 13.92
N ASN A 78 -17.27 -10.06 13.93
CA ASN A 78 -17.03 -11.50 13.80
C ASN A 78 -17.63 -12.30 14.97
N ALA A 79 -17.52 -11.81 16.20
CA ALA A 79 -18.14 -12.44 17.36
C ALA A 79 -19.67 -12.42 17.25
N ALA A 80 -20.26 -11.29 16.85
CA ALA A 80 -21.70 -11.18 16.60
C ALA A 80 -22.16 -12.17 15.52
N ARG A 81 -21.41 -12.32 14.42
CA ARG A 81 -21.71 -13.31 13.37
C ARG A 81 -21.67 -14.75 13.90
N ALA A 82 -20.77 -15.06 14.83
CA ALA A 82 -20.70 -16.38 15.46
C ALA A 82 -21.93 -16.63 16.35
N LEU A 83 -22.31 -15.66 17.18
CA LEU A 83 -23.51 -15.73 18.01
C LEU A 83 -24.79 -15.88 17.18
N LEU A 84 -24.89 -15.19 16.05
CA LEU A 84 -26.02 -15.35 15.12
C LEU A 84 -26.10 -16.78 14.56
N LYS A 85 -24.95 -17.38 14.20
CA LYS A 85 -24.90 -18.77 13.71
C LYS A 85 -25.28 -19.78 14.78
N GLU A 86 -24.93 -19.52 16.04
CA GLU A 86 -25.33 -20.37 17.18
C GLU A 86 -26.84 -20.24 17.43
N HIS A 87 -27.36 -19.02 17.48
CA HIS A 87 -28.77 -18.74 17.78
C HIS A 87 -29.73 -19.27 16.71
N TYR A 88 -29.44 -19.03 15.42
CA TYR A 88 -30.32 -19.46 14.32
C TYR A 88 -29.96 -20.84 13.76
N GLY A 89 -28.78 -21.36 14.07
CA GLY A 89 -28.22 -22.58 13.49
C GLY A 89 -27.46 -22.31 12.17
N LEU A 90 -26.40 -23.09 11.94
CA LEU A 90 -25.44 -22.86 10.83
C LEU A 90 -26.06 -22.90 9.44
N ARG A 91 -27.19 -23.59 9.25
CA ARG A 91 -27.84 -23.79 7.94
C ARG A 91 -29.05 -22.87 7.71
N SER A 92 -29.33 -21.97 8.66
CA SER A 92 -30.52 -21.13 8.59
C SER A 92 -30.36 -20.02 7.55
N GLU A 93 -31.34 -19.89 6.66
CA GLU A 93 -31.43 -18.83 5.66
C GLU A 93 -31.54 -17.43 6.29
N LYS A 94 -32.01 -17.37 7.55
CA LYS A 94 -32.05 -16.13 8.35
C LYS A 94 -30.68 -15.46 8.49
N LEU A 95 -29.58 -16.20 8.38
CA LEU A 95 -28.23 -15.64 8.43
C LEU A 95 -27.93 -14.69 7.26
N ALA A 96 -28.57 -14.90 6.10
CA ALA A 96 -28.35 -14.07 4.91
C ALA A 96 -28.83 -12.62 5.08
N GLU A 97 -29.88 -12.39 5.90
CA GLU A 97 -30.38 -11.05 6.24
C GLU A 97 -29.29 -10.19 6.92
N PHE A 98 -28.33 -10.83 7.61
CA PHE A 98 -27.22 -10.18 8.32
C PHE A 98 -25.89 -10.21 7.54
N GLY A 99 -25.94 -10.54 6.24
CA GLY A 99 -24.74 -10.70 5.41
C GLY A 99 -23.86 -11.89 5.83
N VAL A 100 -24.40 -12.85 6.58
CA VAL A 100 -23.70 -14.07 7.00
C VAL A 100 -24.13 -15.23 6.10
N GLN A 101 -23.20 -15.80 5.35
CA GLN A 101 -23.53 -16.91 4.45
C GLN A 101 -23.87 -18.19 5.26
N PRO A 102 -25.06 -18.80 5.08
CA PRO A 102 -25.41 -20.08 5.69
C PRO A 102 -24.49 -21.19 5.20
N PHE A 103 -24.19 -22.16 6.05
CA PHE A 103 -23.44 -23.36 5.68
C PHE A 103 -24.31 -24.27 4.80
N ARG A 104 -24.16 -24.11 3.50
CA ARG A 104 -24.61 -25.09 2.50
C ARG A 104 -23.41 -25.99 2.24
N GLY A 105 -23.40 -27.19 2.81
CA GLY A 105 -22.29 -28.13 2.64
C GLY A 105 -21.83 -28.22 1.17
N ARG A 106 -20.52 -28.39 0.95
CA ARG A 106 -19.96 -28.52 -0.40
C ARG A 106 -20.57 -29.77 -1.05
N ASN A 107 -21.42 -29.61 -2.06
CA ASN A 107 -21.65 -30.71 -3.01
C ASN A 107 -20.31 -30.94 -3.71
N ARG A 108 -19.56 -31.97 -3.29
CA ARG A 108 -18.50 -32.51 -4.13
C ARG A 108 -19.18 -33.02 -5.37
N VAL A 109 -19.06 -32.30 -6.48
CA VAL A 109 -19.18 -32.91 -7.79
C VAL A 109 -18.10 -33.98 -7.81
N SER A 110 -18.50 -35.24 -7.65
CA SER A 110 -17.63 -36.37 -7.93
C SER A 110 -17.18 -36.18 -9.36
N LYS A 111 -15.90 -35.85 -9.55
CA LYS A 111 -15.28 -35.81 -10.87
C LYS A 111 -15.45 -37.22 -11.44
N ALA A 112 -16.37 -37.37 -12.39
CA ALA A 112 -16.56 -38.62 -13.10
C ALA A 112 -15.19 -39.10 -13.58
N SER A 113 -14.87 -40.36 -13.29
CA SER A 113 -13.62 -41.02 -13.60
C SER A 113 -13.22 -40.72 -15.04
N THR A 114 -12.14 -39.96 -15.22
CA THR A 114 -11.48 -39.86 -16.52
C THR A 114 -10.98 -41.26 -16.86
N PRO A 115 -11.27 -41.82 -18.05
CA PRO A 115 -10.71 -43.10 -18.46
C PRO A 115 -9.18 -42.98 -18.46
N ALA A 116 -8.50 -44.02 -17.96
CA ALA A 116 -7.04 -44.09 -17.97
C ALA A 116 -6.49 -43.85 -19.40
N PRO A 117 -5.38 -43.12 -19.56
CA PRO A 117 -4.71 -43.00 -20.85
C PRO A 117 -4.34 -44.39 -21.37
N ALA A 118 -4.65 -44.65 -22.64
CA ALA A 118 -4.24 -45.87 -23.32
C ALA A 118 -2.72 -46.03 -23.22
N GLN A 119 -2.27 -47.21 -22.75
CA GLN A 119 -0.86 -47.60 -22.78
C GLN A 119 -0.36 -47.55 -24.23
N PRO A 120 0.84 -47.01 -24.51
CA PRO A 120 1.46 -47.15 -25.82
C PRO A 120 1.75 -48.62 -26.08
N THR A 121 1.19 -49.14 -27.17
CA THR A 121 1.49 -50.44 -27.76
C THR A 121 3.00 -50.57 -27.98
N PRO A 122 3.66 -51.67 -27.55
CA PRO A 122 5.07 -51.89 -27.86
C PRO A 122 5.23 -52.17 -29.36
N GLU A 123 6.11 -51.41 -30.02
CA GLU A 123 6.57 -51.66 -31.38
C GLU A 123 7.31 -53.00 -31.50
N PRO A 124 7.23 -53.67 -32.67
CA PRO A 124 7.68 -55.04 -32.86
C PRO A 124 9.21 -55.19 -32.78
N THR A 125 9.63 -56.19 -32.01
CA THR A 125 10.99 -56.70 -31.85
C THR A 125 11.62 -57.05 -33.19
N SER A 126 12.74 -56.39 -33.53
CA SER A 126 13.68 -56.86 -34.56
C SER A 126 14.82 -57.64 -33.88
N PRO A 127 15.24 -58.79 -34.43
CA PRO A 127 16.08 -59.77 -33.72
C PRO A 127 17.55 -59.36 -33.58
N PRO A 128 18.29 -59.98 -32.62
CA PRO A 128 19.64 -59.59 -32.27
C PRO A 128 20.66 -60.16 -33.25
N VAL A 129 21.64 -59.36 -33.65
CA VAL A 129 22.85 -59.83 -34.33
C VAL A 129 24.05 -59.52 -33.45
N ALA A 130 24.92 -60.53 -33.35
CA ALA A 130 25.92 -60.74 -32.32
C ALA A 130 27.11 -59.76 -32.34
N VAL A 131 27.64 -59.55 -31.12
CA VAL A 131 28.95 -58.98 -30.77
C VAL A 131 30.08 -59.89 -31.31
N PRO A 132 31.31 -59.39 -31.59
CA PRO A 132 32.33 -59.17 -30.54
C PRO A 132 33.29 -57.98 -30.82
N ALA A 133 33.72 -57.25 -29.77
CA ALA A 133 35.02 -57.31 -29.09
C ALA A 133 36.21 -56.62 -29.80
N GLY A 134 36.69 -55.54 -29.16
CA GLY A 134 38.09 -55.24 -28.86
C GLY A 134 39.12 -55.12 -29.99
N SER A 135 39.69 -53.93 -30.15
CA SER A 135 41.10 -53.60 -29.84
C SER A 135 41.31 -52.10 -29.96
#